data_AF-A0A0G1SBJ1-F1
#
_entry.id   AF-A0A0G1SBJ1-F1
#
_cell.length_a   1.000
_cell.length_b   1.000
_cell.length_c   1.000
_cell.angle_alpha   90.00
_cell.angle_beta   90.00
_cell.angle_gamma   90.00
#
_symmetry.space_group_name_H-M   'P 1'
#
loop_
_entity.id
_entity.type
_entity.pdbx_description
1 polymer ?
#
loop_
_entity_poly.entity_id
_entity_poly.type
_entity_poly.pdbx_seq_one_letter_code
_entity_poly.pdbx_strand_id
1 'polypeptide(L)'
;MQLEEKLYTSTEVADVLGVSLRSVYRYLDEGKITAEVKTATGRHRFTKQNILDFLYPLGTDKQPLKMETVSQPVTRPKQRMEEPVIRQPQPQQTAPADEEAVDWLKKFREAAEKYRQEQDRATEVTGPASQPPQTISGLGDVQPEPKVEMPAPPQKFFYRSSVGGLKDIAQNIDKSARKLNTDYAFTLNAGLSLHKPIKPFSVLHVYVAPKDREMFERMLQLTTSDEANAQLCIVEASGQHVFSERREMHGLYVVSDLQLRRDLLDAGEEDLAREIS
;
A
#
# COMPACT_ATOMS: atom_id res chain seq x y z
N MET A 1 -41.45 5.34 -4.60
CA MET A 1 -40.91 6.71 -4.56
C MET A 1 -41.32 7.39 -5.86
N GLN A 2 -41.88 8.60 -5.80
CA GLN A 2 -42.21 9.37 -7.00
C GLN A 2 -41.02 10.30 -7.28
N LEU A 3 -40.23 9.98 -8.31
CA LEU A 3 -39.20 10.88 -8.80
C LEU A 3 -39.87 11.99 -9.62
N GLU A 4 -39.50 13.24 -9.34
CA GLU A 4 -39.96 14.43 -10.06
C GLU A 4 -39.10 14.66 -11.31
N GLU A 5 -39.63 15.35 -12.32
CA GLU A 5 -38.85 15.76 -13.50
C GLU A 5 -38.00 16.99 -13.18
N LYS A 6 -36.94 16.78 -12.39
CA LYS A 6 -35.93 17.79 -12.07
C LYS A 6 -34.51 17.24 -12.21
N LEU A 7 -33.54 18.17 -12.17
CA LEU A 7 -32.12 17.84 -12.15
C LEU A 7 -31.67 17.54 -10.72
N TYR A 8 -31.30 16.29 -10.48
CA TYR A 8 -30.77 15.81 -9.20
C TYR A 8 -29.25 16.01 -9.14
N THR A 9 -28.76 16.35 -7.95
CA THR A 9 -27.34 16.39 -7.62
C THR A 9 -26.80 15.00 -7.28
N SER A 10 -25.48 14.80 -7.35
CA SER A 10 -24.86 13.51 -6.99
C SER A 10 -25.19 13.04 -5.56
N THR A 11 -25.40 13.98 -4.64
CA THR A 11 -25.80 13.67 -3.25
C THR A 11 -27.24 13.16 -3.20
N GLU A 12 -28.18 13.85 -3.84
CA GLU A 12 -29.57 13.41 -3.89
C GLU A 12 -29.72 12.07 -4.62
N VAL A 13 -28.92 11.83 -5.67
CA VAL A 13 -28.88 10.53 -6.34
C VAL A 13 -28.39 9.43 -5.41
N ALA A 14 -27.38 9.72 -4.58
CA ALA A 14 -26.88 8.78 -3.58
C ALA A 14 -27.98 8.39 -2.59
N ASP A 15 -28.76 9.38 -2.11
CA ASP A 15 -29.86 9.17 -1.19
C ASP A 15 -31.01 8.37 -1.83
N VAL A 16 -31.36 8.68 -3.08
CA VAL A 16 -32.42 7.97 -3.84
C VAL A 16 -32.04 6.50 -4.11
N LEU A 17 -30.77 6.25 -4.44
CA LEU A 17 -30.26 4.90 -4.72
C LEU A 17 -29.92 4.13 -3.43
N GLY A 18 -29.90 4.78 -2.27
CA GLY A 18 -29.49 4.18 -1.00
C GLY A 18 -28.02 3.78 -0.96
N VAL A 19 -27.15 4.48 -1.70
CA VAL A 19 -25.72 4.19 -1.79
C VAL A 19 -24.89 5.39 -1.34
N SER A 20 -23.60 5.18 -1.08
CA SER A 20 -22.70 6.28 -0.74
C SER A 20 -22.45 7.20 -1.95
N LEU A 21 -22.16 8.48 -1.71
CA LEU A 21 -21.74 9.43 -2.76
C LEU A 21 -20.54 8.91 -3.58
N ARG A 22 -19.61 8.20 -2.92
CA ARG A 22 -18.45 7.57 -3.58
C ARG A 22 -18.88 6.50 -4.58
N SER A 23 -19.90 5.73 -4.25
CA SER A 23 -20.47 4.72 -5.14
C SER A 23 -21.08 5.36 -6.38
N VAL A 24 -21.72 6.53 -6.26
CA VAL A 24 -22.27 7.29 -7.40
C VAL A 24 -21.16 7.73 -8.36
N TYR A 25 -20.05 8.26 -7.84
CA TYR A 25 -18.88 8.60 -8.68
C TYR A 25 -18.25 7.36 -9.33
N ARG A 26 -18.16 6.25 -8.59
CA ARG A 26 -17.69 4.99 -9.17
C ARG A 26 -18.59 4.53 -10.32
N TYR A 27 -19.91 4.65 -10.18
CA TYR A 27 -20.84 4.29 -11.27
C TYR A 27 -20.75 5.24 -12.46
N LEU A 28 -20.41 6.52 -12.25
CA LEU A 28 -20.09 7.46 -13.32
C LEU A 28 -18.81 7.05 -14.05
N ASP A 29 -17.74 6.70 -13.31
CA ASP A 29 -16.44 6.29 -13.88
C ASP A 29 -16.55 4.95 -14.62
N GLU A 30 -17.34 4.02 -14.09
CA GLU A 30 -17.66 2.73 -14.73
C GLU A 30 -18.66 2.85 -15.89
N GLY A 31 -19.21 4.05 -16.15
CA GLY A 31 -20.19 4.29 -17.20
C GLY A 31 -21.57 3.65 -16.98
N LYS A 32 -21.87 3.18 -15.76
CA LYS A 32 -23.14 2.56 -15.38
C LYS A 32 -24.28 3.56 -15.20
N ILE A 33 -23.96 4.77 -14.78
CA ILE A 33 -24.91 5.89 -14.70
C ILE A 33 -24.32 7.07 -15.45
N THR A 34 -25.11 7.71 -16.30
CA THR A 34 -24.68 8.88 -17.08
C THR A 34 -25.24 10.15 -16.47
N ALA A 35 -24.41 11.18 -16.31
CA ALA A 35 -24.88 12.52 -15.99
C ALA A 35 -25.24 13.27 -17.28
N GLU A 36 -26.42 13.87 -17.32
CA GLU A 36 -26.91 14.60 -18.50
C GLU A 36 -26.25 15.97 -18.64
N VAL A 37 -26.08 16.68 -17.52
CA VAL A 37 -25.49 18.03 -17.52
C VAL A 37 -24.30 18.08 -16.58
N LYS A 38 -23.16 18.55 -17.10
CA LYS A 38 -22.04 19.01 -16.26
C LYS A 38 -22.12 20.53 -16.18
N THR A 39 -22.31 21.06 -14.98
CA THR A 39 -22.25 22.52 -14.76
C THR A 39 -20.85 23.04 -15.10
N ALA A 40 -20.71 24.32 -15.47
CA ALA A 40 -19.40 24.94 -15.73
C ALA A 40 -18.40 24.81 -14.56
N THR A 41 -18.90 24.56 -13.35
CA THR A 41 -18.12 24.27 -12.13
C THR A 41 -17.66 22.81 -12.00
N GLY A 42 -17.90 21.96 -13.01
CA GLY A 42 -17.55 20.54 -13.01
C GLY A 42 -18.52 19.64 -12.23
N ARG A 43 -19.64 20.17 -11.72
CA ARG A 43 -20.62 19.38 -10.96
C ARG A 43 -21.57 18.61 -11.88
N HIS A 44 -21.80 17.35 -11.56
CA HIS A 44 -22.72 16.49 -12.29
C HIS A 44 -24.19 16.75 -11.89
N ARG A 45 -25.09 16.65 -12.87
CA ARG A 45 -26.54 16.68 -12.71
C ARG A 45 -27.17 15.52 -13.46
N PHE A 46 -28.14 14.88 -12.83
CA PHE A 46 -28.81 13.68 -13.31
C PHE A 46 -30.29 13.97 -13.51
N THR A 47 -30.88 13.48 -14.59
CA THR A 47 -32.32 13.50 -14.75
C THR A 47 -32.94 12.26 -14.12
N LYS A 48 -34.25 12.34 -13.86
CA LYS A 48 -35.06 11.20 -13.44
C LYS A 48 -34.84 9.97 -14.34
N GLN A 49 -34.72 10.16 -15.65
CA GLN A 49 -34.52 9.06 -16.58
C GLN A 49 -33.19 8.35 -16.35
N ASN A 50 -32.10 9.07 -16.06
CA ASN A 50 -30.80 8.44 -15.78
C ASN A 50 -30.86 7.57 -14.51
N ILE A 51 -31.60 8.03 -13.49
CA ILE A 51 -31.77 7.28 -12.24
C ILE A 51 -32.64 6.05 -12.47
N LEU A 52 -33.73 6.18 -13.24
CA LEU A 52 -34.63 5.08 -13.55
C LEU A 52 -33.97 4.01 -14.44
N ASP A 53 -33.20 4.44 -15.43
CA ASP A 53 -32.47 3.54 -16.32
C ASP A 53 -31.41 2.73 -15.54
N PHE A 54 -30.75 3.36 -14.57
CA PHE A 54 -29.84 2.68 -13.66
C PHE A 54 -30.56 1.68 -12.73
N LEU A 55 -31.74 2.04 -12.21
CA LEU A 55 -32.53 1.16 -11.33
C LEU A 55 -33.18 0.00 -12.09
N TYR A 56 -33.52 0.21 -13.36
CA TYR A 56 -34.25 -0.74 -14.21
C TYR A 56 -33.63 -0.85 -15.61
N PRO A 57 -32.39 -1.37 -15.74
CA PRO A 57 -31.67 -1.47 -17.01
C PRO A 57 -32.26 -2.50 -17.99
N LEU A 58 -33.17 -3.36 -17.51
CA LEU A 58 -33.96 -4.27 -18.33
C LEU A 58 -35.42 -3.83 -18.26
N GLY A 59 -35.85 -3.10 -19.27
CA GLY A 59 -37.23 -2.60 -19.41
C GLY A 59 -38.23 -3.71 -19.13
N THR A 60 -38.84 -3.67 -17.95
CA THR A 60 -39.92 -4.58 -17.58
C THR A 60 -41.02 -3.77 -16.93
N ASP A 61 -42.14 -3.72 -17.64
CA ASP A 61 -43.39 -3.11 -17.26
C ASP A 61 -43.88 -3.58 -15.89
N LYS A 62 -43.95 -2.67 -14.91
CA LYS A 62 -44.94 -2.69 -13.83
C LYS A 62 -45.36 -1.27 -13.46
N GLN A 63 -46.27 -0.71 -14.26
CA GLN A 63 -47.26 0.28 -13.80
C GLN A 63 -48.41 -0.47 -13.08
N PRO A 64 -49.24 0.15 -12.22
CA PRO A 64 -49.73 1.54 -12.35
C PRO A 64 -49.85 2.36 -11.05
N LEU A 65 -49.95 3.70 -11.18
CA LEU A 65 -51.10 4.52 -10.71
C LEU A 65 -50.91 6.02 -11.06
N LYS A 66 -51.65 6.44 -12.10
CA LYS A 66 -52.54 7.62 -12.24
C LYS A 66 -52.16 8.99 -11.61
N MET A 67 -51.96 9.99 -12.48
CA MET A 67 -52.83 11.17 -12.76
C MET A 67 -52.03 12.13 -13.66
N GLU A 68 -52.36 12.30 -14.95
CA GLU A 68 -53.13 13.45 -15.50
C GLU A 68 -52.55 14.81 -15.04
N THR A 69 -51.94 15.69 -15.87
CA THR A 69 -52.55 16.34 -17.05
C THR A 69 -51.59 17.41 -17.64
N VAL A 70 -51.52 17.47 -19.00
CA VAL A 70 -51.35 18.66 -19.89
C VAL A 70 -49.96 19.19 -20.34
N SER A 71 -49.69 18.91 -21.63
CA SER A 71 -49.32 19.82 -22.75
C SER A 71 -47.86 20.18 -23.09
N GLN A 72 -47.34 19.48 -24.13
CA GLN A 72 -46.78 19.94 -25.44
C GLN A 72 -45.93 21.25 -25.56
N PRO A 73 -45.13 21.42 -26.65
CA PRO A 73 -44.22 20.49 -27.32
C PRO A 73 -42.82 21.09 -27.66
N VAL A 74 -41.86 20.16 -27.78
CA VAL A 74 -40.60 20.14 -28.56
C VAL A 74 -40.28 21.33 -29.49
N THR A 75 -39.05 21.85 -29.38
CA THR A 75 -38.28 22.34 -30.55
C THR A 75 -36.78 22.03 -30.39
N ARG A 76 -36.25 21.20 -31.29
CA ARG A 76 -34.81 20.95 -31.52
C ARG A 76 -34.25 22.01 -32.49
N PRO A 77 -32.95 22.29 -32.47
CA PRO A 77 -32.04 21.76 -33.51
C PRO A 77 -30.65 21.38 -32.91
N LYS A 78 -30.01 20.22 -33.15
CA LYS A 78 -29.38 19.60 -34.34
C LYS A 78 -28.22 20.39 -35.00
N GLN A 79 -26.99 20.08 -34.59
CA GLN A 79 -25.70 20.17 -35.32
C GLN A 79 -24.68 19.38 -34.45
N ARG A 80 -24.11 18.20 -34.78
CA ARG A 80 -23.41 17.60 -35.94
C ARG A 80 -22.03 18.22 -36.24
N MET A 81 -21.00 17.35 -36.14
CA MET A 81 -19.60 17.42 -36.64
C MET A 81 -18.66 18.29 -35.79
N GLU A 82 -17.44 17.90 -35.41
CA GLU A 82 -16.44 16.95 -35.97
C GLU A 82 -15.47 16.44 -34.88
N GLU A 83 -14.96 15.21 -35.05
CA GLU A 83 -13.82 14.61 -34.30
C GLU A 83 -12.47 15.15 -34.81
N PRO A 84 -11.46 15.33 -33.94
CA PRO A 84 -10.07 15.36 -34.36
C PRO A 84 -9.38 14.00 -34.20
N VAL A 85 -8.83 13.55 -35.33
CA VAL A 85 -8.01 12.36 -35.56
C VAL A 85 -6.79 12.30 -34.64
N ILE A 86 -6.67 11.20 -33.90
CA ILE A 86 -5.50 10.82 -33.09
C ILE A 86 -4.35 10.40 -34.01
N ARG A 87 -3.19 11.06 -33.90
CA ARG A 87 -1.92 10.60 -34.49
C ARG A 87 -1.03 10.04 -33.38
N GLN A 88 -0.78 8.74 -33.40
CA GLN A 88 0.33 8.10 -32.67
C GLN A 88 1.65 8.36 -33.41
N PRO A 89 2.77 8.59 -32.70
CA PRO A 89 4.10 8.28 -33.21
C PRO A 89 4.70 7.04 -32.51
N GLN A 90 5.18 6.11 -33.33
CA GLN A 90 5.99 4.95 -32.94
C GLN A 90 7.40 5.35 -32.45
N PRO A 91 8.04 4.51 -31.62
CA PRO A 91 9.34 4.79 -31.01
C PRO A 91 10.52 4.54 -31.97
N GLN A 92 11.46 5.48 -32.03
CA GLN A 92 12.76 5.31 -32.69
C GLN A 92 13.83 4.84 -31.69
N GLN A 93 14.45 3.71 -32.01
CA GLN A 93 15.66 3.19 -31.41
C GLN A 93 16.89 3.93 -31.95
N THR A 94 17.79 4.36 -31.07
CA THR A 94 19.21 4.60 -31.37
C THR A 94 20.05 4.25 -30.13
N ALA A 95 20.74 3.11 -30.20
CA ALA A 95 22.09 2.92 -29.64
C ALA A 95 23.11 3.58 -30.63
N PRO A 96 24.42 3.76 -30.35
CA PRO A 96 25.27 3.02 -29.38
C PRO A 96 26.33 3.89 -28.64
N ALA A 97 27.09 3.29 -27.72
CA ALA A 97 28.56 3.31 -27.73
C ALA A 97 29.13 2.59 -26.49
N ASP A 98 30.10 1.72 -26.76
CA ASP A 98 30.92 0.94 -25.86
C ASP A 98 31.63 1.76 -24.78
N GLU A 99 31.50 1.32 -23.53
CA GLU A 99 32.57 1.39 -22.54
C GLU A 99 32.79 -0.01 -21.98
N GLU A 100 34.05 -0.39 -21.94
CA GLU A 100 34.61 -1.71 -21.70
C GLU A 100 33.83 -2.51 -20.65
N ALA A 101 33.29 -3.65 -21.09
CA ALA A 101 32.67 -4.65 -20.23
C ALA A 101 33.70 -5.16 -19.21
N VAL A 102 33.78 -4.49 -18.06
CA VAL A 102 34.41 -5.02 -16.85
C VAL A 102 33.64 -6.27 -16.50
N ASP A 103 34.27 -7.44 -16.67
CA ASP A 103 33.64 -8.74 -16.44
C ASP A 103 33.45 -8.98 -14.93
N TRP A 104 32.37 -8.40 -14.40
CA TRP A 104 31.94 -8.46 -12.99
C TRP A 104 31.84 -9.89 -12.48
N LEU A 105 31.60 -10.86 -13.36
CA LEU A 105 31.51 -12.28 -13.01
C LEU A 105 32.87 -12.84 -12.56
N LYS A 106 33.97 -12.33 -13.12
CA LYS A 106 35.32 -12.70 -12.71
C LYS A 106 35.67 -12.13 -11.34
N LYS A 107 35.35 -10.84 -11.11
CA LYS A 107 35.49 -10.18 -9.80
C LYS A 107 34.63 -10.84 -8.72
N PHE A 108 33.44 -11.34 -9.08
CA PHE A 108 32.56 -12.05 -8.16
C PHE A 108 33.09 -13.44 -7.78
N ARG A 109 33.64 -14.19 -8.74
CA ARG A 109 34.28 -15.49 -8.46
C ARG A 109 35.52 -15.34 -7.58
N GLU A 110 36.36 -14.32 -7.82
CA GLU A 110 37.52 -14.03 -6.97
C GLU A 110 37.14 -13.65 -5.53
N ALA A 111 36.05 -12.88 -5.35
CA ALA A 111 35.57 -12.51 -4.02
C ALA A 111 35.01 -13.72 -3.24
N ALA A 112 34.30 -14.63 -3.91
CA ALA A 112 33.79 -15.85 -3.30
C ALA A 112 34.91 -16.83 -2.90
N GLU A 113 35.97 -16.92 -3.70
CA GLU A 113 37.11 -17.81 -3.44
C GLU A 113 37.98 -17.29 -2.28
N LYS A 114 38.18 -15.96 -2.18
CA LYS A 114 38.82 -15.34 -1.01
C LYS A 114 38.06 -15.61 0.28
N TYR A 115 36.73 -15.53 0.27
CA TYR A 115 35.92 -15.78 1.46
C TYR A 115 35.98 -17.23 1.94
N ARG A 116 36.07 -18.19 1.01
CA ARG A 116 36.27 -19.62 1.32
C ARG A 116 37.64 -19.89 1.93
N GLN A 117 38.70 -19.33 1.34
CA GLN A 117 40.06 -19.45 1.90
C GLN A 117 40.20 -18.82 3.29
N GLU A 118 39.51 -17.72 3.57
CA GLU A 118 39.51 -17.09 4.90
C GLU A 118 38.73 -17.92 5.94
N GLN A 119 37.65 -18.58 5.54
CA GLN A 119 36.94 -19.55 6.40
C GLN A 119 37.77 -20.79 6.70
N ASP A 120 38.43 -21.38 5.71
CA ASP A 120 39.25 -22.59 5.92
C ASP A 120 40.49 -22.28 6.78
N ARG A 121 41.12 -21.10 6.61
CA ARG A 121 42.27 -20.67 7.40
C ARG A 121 41.94 -20.30 8.85
N ALA A 122 40.68 -19.94 9.13
CA ALA A 122 40.19 -19.77 10.49
C ALA A 122 39.84 -21.11 11.18
N THR A 123 39.81 -22.22 10.43
CA THR A 123 39.42 -23.55 10.94
C THR A 123 40.65 -24.46 11.21
N GLU A 124 41.86 -24.04 10.84
CA GLU A 124 43.10 -24.84 11.00
C GLU A 124 43.87 -24.62 12.32
N VAL A 125 43.36 -23.85 13.27
CA VAL A 125 43.95 -23.75 14.63
C VAL A 125 42.98 -24.30 15.68
N THR A 126 42.64 -25.59 15.56
CA THR A 126 42.38 -26.49 16.70
C THR A 126 42.04 -27.89 16.19
N GLY A 127 43.00 -28.80 16.31
CA GLY A 127 42.72 -30.23 16.41
C GLY A 127 43.84 -30.89 17.21
N PRO A 128 43.74 -32.19 17.59
CA PRO A 128 42.58 -33.09 17.57
C PRO A 128 42.47 -33.98 18.85
N ALA A 129 41.32 -34.65 19.10
CA ALA A 129 41.18 -35.96 19.81
C ALA A 129 39.70 -36.17 20.22
N SER A 130 38.95 -37.17 19.71
CA SER A 130 38.96 -38.63 19.99
C SER A 130 37.85 -39.07 20.96
N GLN A 131 36.85 -39.76 20.40
CA GLN A 131 35.98 -40.82 20.96
C GLN A 131 34.95 -40.51 22.09
N PRO A 132 33.72 -41.09 22.03
CA PRO A 132 32.87 -41.35 23.20
C PRO A 132 33.36 -42.65 23.90
N PRO A 133 33.18 -42.90 25.22
CA PRO A 133 31.85 -42.99 25.84
C PRO A 133 31.74 -42.83 27.40
N GLN A 134 30.49 -42.92 27.89
CA GLN A 134 30.01 -43.39 29.22
C GLN A 134 30.14 -42.55 30.51
N THR A 135 28.96 -42.15 30.98
CA THR A 135 28.43 -42.20 32.37
C THR A 135 29.41 -42.23 33.54
N ILE A 136 29.38 -41.16 34.35
CA ILE A 136 29.44 -41.24 35.81
C ILE A 136 28.50 -40.19 36.43
N SER A 137 27.71 -40.64 37.39
CA SER A 137 26.81 -39.85 38.23
C SER A 137 27.56 -38.79 39.05
N GLY A 138 26.97 -37.62 39.20
CA GLY A 138 27.42 -36.60 40.16
C GLY A 138 26.37 -35.51 40.35
N LEU A 139 25.80 -35.44 41.55
CA LEU A 139 24.96 -34.33 42.00
C LEU A 139 25.75 -33.02 41.93
N GLY A 140 25.15 -31.95 41.40
CA GLY A 140 25.70 -30.61 41.53
C GLY A 140 25.10 -29.61 40.54
N ASP A 141 24.27 -28.72 41.08
CA ASP A 141 23.99 -27.36 40.60
C ASP A 141 23.63 -27.17 39.11
N VAL A 142 22.33 -27.10 38.84
CA VAL A 142 21.79 -26.62 37.57
C VAL A 142 22.00 -25.10 37.51
N GLN A 143 23.17 -24.70 37.03
CA GLN A 143 23.39 -23.36 36.51
C GLN A 143 22.75 -23.31 35.12
N PRO A 144 21.71 -22.50 34.88
CA PRO A 144 21.13 -22.40 33.54
C PRO A 144 22.18 -21.84 32.59
N GLU A 145 22.52 -22.62 31.56
CA GLU A 145 23.34 -22.18 30.44
C GLU A 145 22.79 -20.85 29.89
N PRO A 146 23.65 -19.87 29.53
CA PRO A 146 23.20 -18.68 28.84
C PRO A 146 22.67 -19.13 27.49
N LYS A 147 21.35 -19.21 27.38
CA LYS A 147 20.63 -19.37 26.13
C LYS A 147 21.12 -18.23 25.24
N VAL A 148 21.96 -18.56 24.26
CA VAL A 148 22.31 -17.63 23.19
C VAL A 148 21.00 -17.37 22.45
N GLU A 149 20.29 -16.33 22.88
CA GLU A 149 19.15 -15.79 22.18
C GLU A 149 19.65 -15.37 20.81
N MET A 150 19.41 -16.23 19.81
CA MET A 150 19.24 -15.75 18.44
C MET A 150 18.31 -14.53 18.53
N PRO A 151 18.64 -13.39 17.92
CA PRO A 151 17.75 -12.24 17.95
C PRO A 151 16.39 -12.68 17.43
N ALA A 152 15.38 -12.63 18.30
CA ALA A 152 14.02 -13.01 17.94
C ALA A 152 13.64 -12.23 16.67
N PRO A 153 13.00 -12.88 15.68
CA PRO A 153 12.56 -12.18 14.48
C PRO A 153 11.66 -11.00 14.90
N PRO A 154 11.80 -9.83 14.25
CA PRO A 154 11.04 -8.64 14.64
C PRO A 154 9.55 -8.96 14.62
N GLN A 155 8.88 -8.74 15.75
CA GLN A 155 7.50 -9.15 15.91
C GLN A 155 6.61 -8.24 15.07
N LYS A 156 5.87 -8.84 14.14
CA LYS A 156 4.94 -8.15 13.24
C LYS A 156 3.53 -8.28 13.77
N PHE A 157 2.84 -7.15 13.88
CA PHE A 157 1.47 -7.09 14.34
C PHE A 157 0.59 -6.46 13.26
N PHE A 158 -0.47 -7.17 12.89
CA PHE A 158 -1.38 -6.78 11.83
C PHE A 158 -2.65 -6.16 12.40
N TYR A 159 -3.00 -5.00 11.86
CA TYR A 159 -4.12 -4.21 12.32
C TYR A 159 -4.95 -3.69 11.16
N ARG A 160 -6.21 -3.46 11.48
CA ARG A 160 -7.15 -2.70 10.67
C ARG A 160 -7.51 -1.43 11.42
N SER A 161 -7.40 -0.28 10.75
CA SER A 161 -7.86 0.97 11.33
C SER A 161 -9.30 1.22 10.92
N SER A 162 -10.10 1.71 11.86
CA SER A 162 -11.44 2.23 11.55
C SER A 162 -11.38 3.64 10.94
N VAL A 163 -10.19 4.24 10.89
CA VAL A 163 -9.97 5.65 10.58
C VAL A 163 -9.43 5.83 9.16
N GLY A 164 -10.34 6.05 8.22
CA GLY A 164 -10.00 6.51 6.87
C GLY A 164 -9.26 5.49 5.98
N GLY A 165 -8.63 5.99 4.92
CA GLY A 165 -7.79 5.19 4.01
C GLY A 165 -6.32 5.15 4.43
N LEU A 166 -5.47 4.45 3.67
CA LEU A 166 -4.03 4.31 3.97
C LEU A 166 -3.34 5.66 4.17
N LYS A 167 -3.65 6.65 3.33
CA LYS A 167 -3.09 8.00 3.48
C LYS A 167 -3.47 8.64 4.81
N ASP A 168 -4.72 8.49 5.25
CA ASP A 168 -5.20 9.06 6.51
C ASP A 168 -4.54 8.36 7.70
N ILE A 169 -4.35 7.04 7.62
CA ILE A 169 -3.62 6.25 8.62
C ILE A 169 -2.18 6.75 8.72
N ALA A 170 -1.48 6.90 7.60
CA ALA A 170 -0.10 7.39 7.59
C ALA A 170 0.03 8.80 8.18
N GLN A 171 -0.88 9.72 7.83
CA GLN A 171 -0.90 11.06 8.41
C GLN A 171 -1.26 11.07 9.90
N ASN A 172 -2.14 10.18 10.33
CA ASN A 172 -2.48 10.06 11.75
C ASN A 172 -1.32 9.49 12.55
N ILE A 173 -0.55 8.53 12.01
CA ILE A 173 0.70 8.06 12.63
C ILE A 173 1.66 9.24 12.83
N ASP A 174 1.88 10.07 11.82
CA ASP A 174 2.74 11.25 11.94
C ASP A 174 2.24 12.25 13.00
N LYS A 175 0.95 12.58 12.97
CA LYS A 175 0.34 13.50 13.96
C LYS A 175 0.44 12.93 15.38
N SER A 176 0.16 11.64 15.54
CA SER A 176 0.26 10.92 16.81
C SER A 176 1.69 10.91 17.33
N ALA A 177 2.65 10.61 16.47
CA ALA A 177 4.07 10.61 16.80
C ALA A 177 4.58 12.01 17.19
N ARG A 178 4.22 13.06 16.42
CA ARG A 178 4.61 14.45 16.74
C ARG A 178 3.97 14.95 18.03
N LYS A 179 2.73 14.57 18.33
CA LYS A 179 2.03 14.98 19.56
C LYS A 179 2.69 14.41 20.82
N LEU A 180 3.29 13.23 20.70
CA LEU A 180 3.80 12.46 21.85
C LEU A 180 5.31 12.34 21.83
N ASN A 181 5.95 12.98 20.85
CA ASN A 181 7.38 12.98 20.61
C ASN A 181 7.97 11.57 20.53
N THR A 182 7.29 10.72 19.75
CA THR A 182 7.63 9.31 19.53
C THR A 182 8.28 9.12 18.18
N ASP A 183 9.22 8.18 18.09
CA ASP A 183 9.87 7.82 16.85
C ASP A 183 9.09 6.76 16.08
N TYR A 184 8.98 6.98 14.77
CA TYR A 184 8.45 6.01 13.82
C TYR A 184 9.22 6.12 12.51
N ALA A 185 9.15 5.06 11.70
CA ALA A 185 9.69 5.07 10.35
C ALA A 185 8.93 4.09 9.45
N PHE A 186 8.52 4.52 8.25
CA PHE A 186 7.91 3.63 7.26
C PHE A 186 8.96 2.75 6.58
N THR A 187 8.57 1.51 6.28
CA THR A 187 9.40 0.53 5.56
C THR A 187 8.60 -0.18 4.45
N LEU A 188 9.25 -1.09 3.71
CA LEU A 188 8.70 -1.88 2.61
C LEU A 188 8.01 -0.99 1.57
N ASN A 189 6.88 -1.46 1.02
CA ASN A 189 6.06 -0.74 0.05
C ASN A 189 5.67 0.67 0.54
N ALA A 190 5.40 0.82 1.84
CA ALA A 190 5.04 2.13 2.40
C ALA A 190 6.20 3.12 2.32
N GLY A 191 7.40 2.70 2.72
CA GLY A 191 8.61 3.51 2.61
C GLY A 191 8.95 3.83 1.15
N LEU A 192 8.96 2.82 0.29
CA LEU A 192 9.32 2.98 -1.12
C LEU A 192 8.34 3.89 -1.89
N SER A 193 7.06 3.87 -1.51
CA SER A 193 6.03 4.75 -2.11
C SER A 193 6.32 6.24 -1.93
N LEU A 194 7.15 6.60 -0.95
CA LEU A 194 7.58 7.97 -0.69
C LEU A 194 8.81 8.36 -1.52
N HIS A 195 9.56 7.39 -2.05
CA HIS A 195 10.66 7.65 -2.97
C HIS A 195 10.18 7.75 -4.41
N LYS A 196 9.30 6.84 -4.82
CA LYS A 196 8.84 6.70 -6.20
C LYS A 196 7.37 6.24 -6.24
N PRO A 197 6.63 6.58 -7.31
CA PRO A 197 5.31 6.02 -7.52
C PRO A 197 5.43 4.51 -7.80
N ILE A 198 5.03 3.69 -6.83
CA ILE A 198 5.02 2.23 -6.94
C ILE A 198 3.61 1.69 -7.27
N LYS A 199 3.54 0.37 -7.50
CA LYS A 199 2.25 -0.34 -7.63
C LYS A 199 1.37 -0.12 -6.40
N PRO A 200 0.04 -0.06 -6.57
CA PRO A 200 -0.87 0.11 -5.44
C PRO A 200 -0.72 -1.05 -4.45
N PHE A 201 -0.64 -0.72 -3.16
CA PHE A 201 -0.53 -1.66 -2.07
C PHE A 201 -1.62 -1.40 -1.03
N SER A 202 -1.97 -2.44 -0.27
CA SER A 202 -3.06 -2.40 0.70
C SER A 202 -2.61 -2.30 2.16
N VAL A 203 -1.32 -2.55 2.42
CA VAL A 203 -0.77 -2.65 3.79
C VAL A 203 0.40 -1.69 3.98
N LEU A 204 0.27 -0.80 4.95
CA LEU A 204 1.36 0.05 5.41
C LEU A 204 2.25 -0.71 6.39
N HIS A 205 3.56 -0.68 6.18
CA HIS A 205 4.50 -1.26 7.13
C HIS A 205 5.26 -0.13 7.84
N VAL A 206 5.21 -0.14 9.17
CA VAL A 206 5.82 0.91 9.99
C VAL A 206 6.59 0.30 11.14
N TYR A 207 7.80 0.80 11.37
CA TYR A 207 8.58 0.53 12.56
C TYR A 207 8.16 1.47 13.69
N VAL A 208 7.92 0.87 14.85
CA VAL A 208 7.56 1.57 16.07
C VAL A 208 8.32 0.93 17.23
N ALA A 209 8.68 1.74 18.23
CA ALA A 209 9.25 1.21 19.46
C ALA A 209 8.21 0.38 20.23
N PRO A 210 8.60 -0.74 20.87
CA PRO A 210 7.65 -1.64 21.54
C PRO A 210 6.85 -0.95 22.66
N LYS A 211 7.44 0.09 23.29
CA LYS A 211 6.79 0.90 24.33
C LYS A 211 5.62 1.73 23.82
N ASP A 212 5.64 2.10 22.54
CA ASP A 212 4.68 3.03 21.95
C ASP A 212 3.59 2.32 21.13
N ARG A 213 3.73 1.00 20.93
CA ARG A 213 2.76 0.18 20.16
C ARG A 213 1.32 0.34 20.68
N GLU A 214 1.11 0.11 21.98
CA GLU A 214 -0.22 0.22 22.60
C GLU A 214 -0.84 1.62 22.48
N MET A 215 0.01 2.65 22.46
CA MET A 215 -0.43 4.02 22.28
C MET A 215 -0.97 4.25 20.86
N PHE A 216 -0.25 3.76 19.83
CA PHE A 216 -0.73 3.83 18.45
C PHE A 216 -2.01 3.03 18.26
N GLU A 217 -2.13 1.86 18.89
CA GLU A 217 -3.36 1.07 18.87
C GLU A 217 -4.58 1.87 19.37
N ARG A 218 -4.43 2.55 20.51
CA ARG A 218 -5.52 3.36 21.10
C ARG A 218 -5.85 4.59 20.27
N MET A 219 -4.84 5.31 19.78
CA MET A 219 -5.09 6.56 19.03
C MET A 219 -5.66 6.33 17.64
N LEU A 220 -5.17 5.32 16.93
CA LEU A 220 -5.61 4.99 15.57
C LEU A 220 -6.83 4.06 15.56
N GLN A 221 -7.40 3.76 16.74
CA GLN A 221 -8.52 2.83 16.93
C GLN A 221 -8.28 1.52 16.16
N LEU A 222 -7.08 0.96 16.35
CA LEU A 222 -6.65 -0.24 15.66
C LEU A 222 -7.38 -1.45 16.24
N THR A 223 -7.83 -2.32 15.34
CA THR A 223 -8.36 -3.64 15.68
C THR A 223 -7.39 -4.68 15.15
N THR A 224 -7.00 -5.65 15.97
CA THR A 224 -6.16 -6.77 15.56
C THR A 224 -6.83 -7.53 14.42
N SER A 225 -6.09 -7.82 13.35
CA SER A 225 -6.63 -8.49 12.16
C SER A 225 -5.59 -9.42 11.54
N ASP A 226 -6.05 -10.28 10.63
CA ASP A 226 -5.18 -11.16 9.85
C ASP A 226 -4.45 -10.38 8.75
N GLU A 227 -3.33 -10.92 8.27
CA GLU A 227 -2.52 -10.34 7.20
C GLU A 227 -3.34 -10.02 5.93
N ALA A 228 -4.35 -10.85 5.60
CA ALA A 228 -5.19 -10.66 4.42
C ALA A 228 -6.14 -9.45 4.50
N ASN A 229 -6.54 -9.04 5.70
CA ASN A 229 -7.50 -7.94 5.92
C ASN A 229 -6.85 -6.70 6.56
N ALA A 230 -5.56 -6.80 6.90
CA ALA A 230 -4.81 -5.73 7.52
C ALA A 230 -4.64 -4.55 6.56
N GLN A 231 -4.57 -3.36 7.15
CA GLN A 231 -4.22 -2.12 6.44
C GLN A 231 -2.91 -1.53 6.99
N LEU A 232 -2.54 -1.93 8.21
CA LEU A 232 -1.36 -1.49 8.90
C LEU A 232 -0.68 -2.70 9.54
N CYS A 233 0.61 -2.85 9.26
CA CYS A 233 1.51 -3.78 9.92
C CYS A 233 2.49 -2.95 10.75
N ILE A 234 2.42 -3.07 12.07
CA ILE A 234 3.39 -2.49 12.97
C ILE A 234 4.48 -3.53 13.22
N VAL A 235 5.71 -3.16 12.94
CA VAL A 235 6.89 -3.98 13.20
C VAL A 235 7.60 -3.39 14.41
N GLU A 236 7.77 -4.21 15.46
CA GLU A 236 8.53 -3.78 16.62
C GLU A 236 10.03 -3.69 16.26
N ALA A 237 10.58 -2.48 16.36
CA ALA A 237 12.00 -2.25 16.09
C ALA A 237 12.84 -2.77 17.26
N SER A 238 13.67 -3.78 17.01
CA SER A 238 14.59 -4.36 18.01
C SER A 238 15.78 -3.44 18.33
N GLY A 239 16.05 -2.43 17.50
CA GLY A 239 17.21 -1.55 17.68
C GLY A 239 16.93 -0.09 17.32
N GLN A 240 17.57 0.81 18.06
CA GLN A 240 17.44 2.26 17.89
C GLN A 240 18.10 2.79 16.60
N HIS A 241 18.89 1.95 15.92
CA HIS A 241 19.52 2.27 14.63
C HIS A 241 18.48 2.58 13.54
N VAL A 242 17.35 1.89 13.54
CA VAL A 242 16.25 2.09 12.57
C VAL A 242 15.69 3.52 12.63
N PHE A 243 15.68 4.11 13.82
CA PHE A 243 15.19 5.48 14.03
C PHE A 243 16.28 6.54 13.89
N SER A 244 17.56 6.16 14.01
CA SER A 244 18.69 7.10 13.97
C SER A 244 19.03 7.51 12.54
N GLU A 245 18.92 6.59 11.59
CA GLU A 245 19.21 6.84 10.17
C GLU A 245 17.96 7.17 9.33
N ARG A 246 16.83 7.45 9.99
CA ARG A 246 15.58 7.75 9.28
C ARG A 246 15.67 9.08 8.52
N ARG A 247 15.02 9.15 7.37
CA ARG A 247 14.93 10.35 6.52
C ARG A 247 13.50 10.86 6.48
N GLU A 248 13.32 12.17 6.54
CA GLU A 248 12.00 12.79 6.30
C GLU A 248 11.77 12.97 4.79
N MET A 249 10.71 12.35 4.28
CA MET A 249 10.31 12.38 2.88
C MET A 249 8.82 12.77 2.83
N HIS A 250 8.49 13.84 2.11
CA HIS A 250 7.12 14.35 2.00
C HIS A 250 6.39 14.58 3.35
N GLY A 251 7.15 14.93 4.40
CA GLY A 251 6.62 15.19 5.76
C GLY A 251 6.38 13.93 6.61
N LEU A 252 6.77 12.76 6.12
CA LEU A 252 6.74 11.48 6.82
C LEU A 252 8.15 10.93 7.00
N TYR A 253 8.37 10.13 8.05
CA TYR A 253 9.67 9.49 8.28
C TYR A 253 9.76 8.10 7.63
N VAL A 254 10.87 7.84 6.95
CA VAL A 254 11.21 6.57 6.28
C VAL A 254 12.53 6.05 6.82
N VAL A 255 12.69 4.73 6.89
CA VAL A 255 13.98 4.10 7.25
C VAL A 255 15.09 4.45 6.24
N SER A 256 16.35 4.15 6.58
CA SER A 256 17.47 4.38 5.67
C SER A 256 17.34 3.54 4.39
N ASP A 257 17.89 4.02 3.27
CA ASP A 257 17.83 3.35 1.98
C ASP A 257 18.38 1.90 2.05
N LEU A 258 19.40 1.69 2.89
CA LEU A 258 20.02 0.38 3.14
C LEU A 258 19.09 -0.55 3.92
N GLN A 259 18.43 -0.05 4.96
CA GLN A 259 17.44 -0.83 5.71
C GLN A 259 16.20 -1.13 4.86
N LEU A 260 15.70 -0.14 4.12
CA LEU A 260 14.54 -0.31 3.23
C LEU A 260 14.79 -1.40 2.19
N ARG A 261 15.98 -1.39 1.58
CA ARG A 261 16.39 -2.41 0.61
C ARG A 261 16.51 -3.80 1.26
N ARG A 262 17.05 -3.88 2.47
CA ARG A 262 17.12 -5.13 3.25
C ARG A 262 15.73 -5.70 3.50
N ASP A 263 14.81 -4.86 3.97
CA ASP A 263 13.44 -5.27 4.30
C ASP A 263 12.69 -5.76 3.06
N LEU A 264 12.86 -5.09 1.90
CA LEU A 264 12.27 -5.52 0.63
C LEU A 264 12.82 -6.86 0.15
N LEU A 265 14.13 -7.10 0.28
CA LEU A 265 14.74 -8.39 -0.03
C LEU A 265 14.20 -9.50 0.88
N ASP A 266 14.09 -9.23 2.19
CA ASP A 266 13.55 -10.18 3.16
C ASP A 266 12.06 -10.47 2.93
N ALA A 267 11.31 -9.52 2.34
CA ALA A 267 9.93 -9.71 1.91
C ALA A 267 9.79 -10.42 0.54
N GLY A 268 10.90 -10.70 -0.17
CA GLY A 268 10.89 -11.30 -1.51
C GLY A 268 10.59 -10.33 -2.66
N GLU A 269 10.60 -9.02 -2.39
CA GLU A 269 10.35 -7.95 -3.36
C GLU A 269 11.67 -7.47 -3.98
N GLU A 270 12.41 -8.39 -4.61
CA GLU A 270 13.76 -8.13 -5.16
C GLU A 270 13.75 -7.05 -6.26
N ASP A 271 12.69 -7.00 -7.06
CA ASP A 271 12.54 -6.00 -8.12
C ASP A 271 12.48 -4.58 -7.53
N LEU A 272 11.67 -4.40 -6.48
CA LEU A 272 11.53 -3.13 -5.77
C LEU A 272 12.82 -2.76 -5.03
N ALA A 273 13.53 -3.75 -4.48
CA ALA A 273 14.81 -3.55 -3.80
C ALA A 273 15.91 -3.04 -4.74
N ARG A 274 15.90 -3.44 -6.02
CA ARG A 274 16.86 -2.96 -7.04
C ARG A 274 16.61 -1.52 -7.45
N GLU A 275 15.38 -1.01 -7.29
CA GLU A 275 15.05 0.37 -7.64
C GLU A 275 15.55 1.39 -6.61
N ILE A 276 15.94 0.94 -5.42
CA ILE A 276 16.60 1.75 -4.39
C ILE A 276 18.09 1.80 -4.70
N SER A 277 18.57 2.99 -5.05
CA SER A 277 19.98 3.28 -5.39
C SER A 277 20.69 3.97 -4.25
#